data_AF-A0A8S2FNJ1-F1
#
_entry.id   AF-A0A8S2FNJ1-F1
#
_cell.length_a   1.000
_cell.length_b   1.000
_cell.length_c   1.000
_cell.angle_alpha   90.00
_cell.angle_beta   90.00
_cell.angle_gamma   90.00
#
_symmetry.space_group_name_H-M   'P 1'
#
loop_
_entity.id
_entity.type
_entity.pdbx_description
1 polymer ?
#
loop_
_entity_poly.entity_id
_entity_poly.type
_entity_poly.pdbx_seq_one_letter_code
_entity_poly.pdbx_strand_id
1 'polypeptide(L)'
;FKQRYSILAPNATPAGFVDAKKATEDILKDIALSEELYRLGTTKVFFKAGVLGQLEDMRDTALSQIIAKIQSQIRGYIMRKEYRRMLEQRVALQVVQRNVKKYLAVRNWPWWKLFTKIKPLLSVARQEEELKKMEEEFAQLKENLAKEEKLRKEIEENNAKLIKDKSDIYLQLEAERSNTADVEERLTRLVAQKADLEQQLKDMEERFHEEEETGQELQNKRKKLEHDIDGLKKDIDDMRLSLQKSENECKIRENRINILQDEMAQQDESLAKLTREKKRLEEQNTKITEQLQAEEDKVNHLNKLKTKLEQTLDELEDSLEREKKARTDLDKSKRKIEADLKTTQANLEDMKRAKQELEENLKRKDQEIGQMGGRLEDEQGVAASLQKKIKELQSKVQELEEEIETERQLRTKTEKQRADLAREIDEMNDRLEEAGGATSTQVEMNKKREAELASLRRDLEEANLQHEATAAQLRKKHQDAVNEMGEQ
;
A
#
# COMPACT_ATOMS: atom_id res chain seq x y z
N PHE A 1 -15.51 26.53 -18.43
CA PHE A 1 -16.74 26.74 -19.22
C PHE A 1 -17.25 28.17 -19.08
N LYS A 2 -17.78 28.57 -17.91
CA LYS A 2 -18.27 29.93 -17.59
C LYS A 2 -17.49 31.05 -18.28
N GLN A 3 -16.21 31.23 -17.92
CA GLN A 3 -15.37 32.32 -18.47
C GLN A 3 -15.24 32.33 -20.00
N ARG A 4 -15.26 31.16 -20.66
CA ARG A 4 -15.07 31.04 -22.10
C ARG A 4 -16.33 31.40 -22.88
N TYR A 5 -17.51 30.99 -22.38
CA TYR A 5 -18.79 31.11 -23.09
C TYR A 5 -19.73 32.18 -22.55
N SER A 6 -19.39 32.89 -21.47
CA SER A 6 -20.15 34.07 -21.01
C SER A 6 -20.38 35.11 -22.10
N ILE A 7 -19.51 35.16 -23.12
CA ILE A 7 -19.65 36.06 -24.28
C ILE A 7 -20.86 35.73 -25.17
N LEU A 8 -21.30 34.47 -25.18
CA LEU A 8 -22.48 34.04 -25.93
C LEU A 8 -23.78 34.51 -25.26
N ALA A 9 -23.74 34.68 -23.94
CA ALA A 9 -24.88 34.96 -23.09
C ALA A 9 -24.54 36.07 -22.07
N PRO A 10 -24.23 37.29 -22.52
CA PRO A 10 -23.67 38.35 -21.67
C PRO A 10 -24.63 38.83 -20.57
N ASN A 11 -25.94 38.63 -20.76
CA ASN A 11 -26.98 39.03 -19.82
C ASN A 11 -27.48 37.87 -18.95
N ALA A 12 -27.07 36.63 -19.23
CA ALA A 12 -27.57 35.45 -18.53
C ALA A 12 -27.04 35.35 -17.09
N THR A 13 -25.85 35.88 -16.82
CA THR A 13 -25.26 35.89 -15.48
C THR A 13 -25.28 37.29 -14.88
N PRO A 14 -25.88 37.49 -13.69
CA PRO A 14 -25.86 38.77 -12.98
C PRO A 14 -24.43 39.31 -12.75
N ALA A 15 -24.30 40.64 -12.70
CA ALA A 15 -23.05 41.28 -12.32
C ALA A 15 -22.75 41.01 -10.83
N GLY A 16 -21.71 40.23 -10.54
CA GLY A 16 -21.29 39.89 -9.18
C GLY A 16 -20.80 38.45 -9.02
N PHE A 17 -20.61 38.02 -7.76
CA PHE A 17 -20.29 36.62 -7.47
C PHE A 17 -21.54 35.76 -7.70
N VAL A 18 -21.46 34.88 -8.70
CA VAL A 18 -22.48 33.87 -8.98
C VAL A 18 -21.79 32.52 -8.95
N ASP A 19 -22.43 31.57 -8.26
CA ASP A 19 -22.01 30.17 -8.22
C ASP A 19 -21.65 29.66 -9.63
N ALA A 20 -20.53 28.96 -9.75
CA ALA A 20 -19.97 28.59 -11.05
C ALA A 20 -20.86 27.61 -11.81
N LYS A 21 -21.56 26.71 -11.08
CA LYS A 21 -22.47 25.74 -11.67
C LYS A 21 -23.75 26.43 -12.14
N LYS A 22 -24.36 27.27 -11.29
CA LYS A 22 -25.55 28.05 -11.65
C LYS A 22 -25.29 28.98 -12.83
N ALA A 23 -24.19 29.71 -12.81
CA ALA A 23 -23.80 30.58 -13.93
C ALA A 23 -23.60 29.81 -15.24
N THR A 24 -23.06 28.59 -15.17
CA THR A 24 -22.91 27.74 -16.35
C THR A 24 -24.26 27.25 -16.85
N GLU A 25 -25.17 26.89 -15.95
CA GLU A 25 -26.54 26.50 -16.30
C GLU A 25 -27.30 27.64 -16.97
N ASP A 26 -27.22 28.86 -16.43
CA ASP A 26 -27.88 30.04 -16.98
C ASP A 26 -27.36 30.37 -18.39
N ILE A 27 -26.03 30.27 -18.60
CA ILE A 27 -25.43 30.44 -19.94
C ILE A 27 -25.94 29.38 -20.92
N LEU A 28 -26.00 28.11 -20.50
CA LEU A 28 -26.44 27.00 -21.36
C LEU A 28 -27.93 27.11 -21.73
N LYS A 29 -28.76 27.63 -20.81
CA LYS A 29 -30.17 27.91 -21.05
C LYS A 29 -30.38 29.09 -22.00
N ASP A 30 -29.61 30.17 -21.83
CA ASP A 30 -29.71 31.37 -22.68
C ASP A 30 -29.33 31.09 -24.14
N ILE A 31 -28.31 30.25 -24.37
CA ILE A 31 -27.95 29.78 -25.72
C ILE A 31 -28.90 28.69 -26.26
N ALA A 32 -29.96 28.34 -25.51
CA ALA A 32 -30.95 27.32 -25.84
C ALA A 32 -30.36 25.93 -26.15
N LEU A 33 -29.29 25.52 -25.44
CA LEU A 33 -28.73 24.18 -25.60
C LEU A 33 -29.63 23.14 -24.91
N SER A 34 -30.04 22.10 -25.63
CA SER A 34 -30.87 21.02 -25.07
C SER A 34 -30.20 20.34 -23.87
N GLU A 35 -30.96 20.13 -22.80
CA GLU A 35 -30.49 19.47 -21.57
C GLU A 35 -29.98 18.04 -21.83
N GLU A 36 -30.39 17.38 -22.91
CA GLU A 36 -29.87 16.04 -23.26
C GLU A 36 -28.43 16.05 -23.75
N LEU A 37 -27.91 17.22 -24.14
CA LEU A 37 -26.59 17.37 -24.75
C LEU A 37 -25.48 17.63 -23.72
N TYR A 38 -25.85 17.91 -22.47
CA TYR A 38 -24.88 18.19 -21.41
C TYR A 38 -25.29 17.65 -20.04
N ARG A 39 -24.31 17.53 -19.13
CA ARG A 39 -24.50 17.23 -17.71
C ARG A 39 -23.58 18.10 -16.86
N LEU A 40 -24.13 18.73 -15.81
CA LEU A 40 -23.39 19.60 -14.89
C LEU A 40 -22.86 18.80 -13.69
N GLY A 41 -21.54 18.70 -13.57
CA GLY A 41 -20.86 18.24 -12.35
C GLY A 41 -20.49 19.42 -11.43
N THR A 42 -19.82 19.12 -10.32
CA THR A 42 -19.38 20.14 -9.35
C THR A 42 -18.23 21.00 -9.89
N THR A 43 -17.25 20.37 -10.54
CA THR A 43 -16.07 21.07 -11.11
C THR A 43 -16.06 21.07 -12.64
N LYS A 44 -16.74 20.10 -13.26
CA LYS A 44 -16.70 19.86 -14.72
C LYS A 44 -18.11 19.85 -15.31
N VAL A 45 -18.21 20.25 -16.57
CA VAL A 45 -19.41 20.09 -17.40
C VAL A 45 -19.09 19.10 -18.50
N PHE A 46 -19.97 18.12 -18.69
CA PHE A 46 -19.81 17.06 -19.67
C PHE A 46 -20.74 17.34 -20.86
N PHE A 47 -20.24 17.15 -22.08
CA PHE A 47 -20.97 17.36 -23.31
C PHE A 47 -20.98 16.08 -24.15
N LYS A 48 -22.05 15.86 -24.91
CA LYS A 48 -22.04 14.85 -25.98
C LYS A 48 -21.07 15.26 -27.09
N ALA A 49 -20.62 14.28 -27.89
CA ALA A 49 -19.72 14.52 -29.02
C ALA A 49 -20.31 15.57 -29.99
N GLY A 50 -19.47 16.45 -30.51
CA GLY A 50 -19.84 17.51 -31.46
C GLY A 50 -20.37 18.81 -30.83
N VAL A 51 -20.95 18.75 -29.62
CA VAL A 51 -21.56 19.92 -28.97
C VAL A 51 -20.54 21.01 -28.65
N LEU A 52 -19.34 20.63 -28.19
CA LEU A 52 -18.29 21.61 -27.90
C LEU A 52 -17.80 22.35 -29.15
N GLY A 53 -17.77 21.67 -30.31
CA GLY A 53 -17.41 22.31 -31.59
C GLY A 53 -18.42 23.38 -31.98
N GLN A 54 -19.72 23.07 -31.88
CA GLN A 54 -20.79 24.05 -32.14
C GLN A 54 -20.69 25.27 -31.22
N LEU A 55 -20.36 25.07 -29.94
CA LEU A 55 -20.16 26.16 -28.99
C LEU A 55 -18.95 27.03 -29.33
N GLU A 56 -17.87 26.46 -29.88
CA GLU A 56 -16.74 27.24 -30.38
C GLU A 56 -17.10 28.05 -31.64
N ASP A 57 -17.82 27.46 -32.61
CA ASP A 57 -18.22 28.17 -33.83
C ASP A 57 -19.11 29.39 -33.51
N MET A 58 -20.07 29.21 -32.59
CA MET A 58 -20.91 30.31 -32.09
C MET A 58 -20.06 31.39 -31.42
N ARG A 59 -19.06 30.98 -30.63
CA ARG A 59 -18.19 31.89 -29.89
C ARG A 59 -17.27 32.68 -30.83
N ASP A 60 -16.71 32.04 -31.84
CA ASP A 60 -15.84 32.67 -32.82
C ASP A 60 -16.59 33.70 -33.66
N THR A 61 -17.86 33.43 -33.96
CA THR A 61 -18.75 34.39 -34.62
C THR A 61 -18.98 35.63 -33.74
N ALA A 62 -19.29 35.43 -32.45
CA ALA A 62 -19.46 36.54 -31.50
C ALA A 62 -18.16 37.34 -31.29
N LEU A 63 -17.03 36.64 -31.15
CA LEU A 63 -15.70 37.27 -31.02
C LEU A 63 -15.34 38.07 -32.27
N SER A 64 -15.62 37.57 -33.47
CA SER A 64 -15.32 38.27 -34.72
C SER A 64 -15.99 39.65 -34.78
N GLN A 65 -17.23 39.77 -34.30
CA GLN A 65 -17.93 41.06 -34.23
C GLN A 65 -17.26 42.03 -33.24
N ILE A 66 -16.82 41.53 -32.08
CA ILE A 66 -16.15 42.33 -31.05
C ILE A 66 -14.75 42.76 -31.54
N ILE A 67 -13.99 41.83 -32.13
CA ILE A 67 -12.67 42.10 -32.70
C ILE A 67 -12.79 43.16 -33.80
N ALA A 68 -13.79 43.08 -34.68
CA ALA A 68 -14.01 44.10 -35.70
C ALA A 68 -14.25 45.49 -35.09
N LYS A 69 -15.02 45.58 -33.99
CA LYS A 69 -15.22 46.85 -33.25
C LYS A 69 -13.91 47.36 -32.65
N ILE A 70 -13.13 46.51 -31.99
CA ILE A 70 -11.82 46.87 -31.41
C ILE A 70 -10.86 47.35 -32.52
N GLN A 71 -10.76 46.60 -33.61
CA GLN A 71 -9.94 46.96 -34.77
C GLN A 71 -10.36 48.30 -35.37
N SER A 72 -11.66 48.58 -35.47
CA SER A 72 -12.15 49.88 -35.94
C SER A 72 -11.73 51.04 -35.03
N GLN A 73 -11.76 50.83 -33.70
CA GLN A 73 -11.31 51.83 -32.73
C GLN A 73 -9.80 52.05 -32.79
N ILE A 74 -9.00 50.98 -32.90
CA ILE A 74 -7.55 51.05 -33.04
C ILE A 74 -7.18 51.79 -34.33
N ARG A 75 -7.77 51.40 -35.48
CA ARG A 75 -7.55 52.10 -36.76
C ARG A 75 -7.93 53.57 -36.66
N GLY A 76 -9.07 53.89 -36.04
CA GLY A 76 -9.48 55.26 -35.79
C GLY A 76 -8.53 56.04 -34.87
N TYR A 77 -8.01 55.41 -33.82
CA TYR A 77 -7.05 56.03 -32.90
C TYR A 77 -5.73 56.34 -33.61
N ILE A 78 -5.17 55.37 -34.34
CA ILE A 78 -3.94 55.52 -35.13
C ILE A 78 -4.11 56.65 -36.13
N MET A 79 -5.21 56.65 -36.89
CA MET A 79 -5.45 57.68 -37.91
C MET A 79 -5.68 59.07 -37.32
N ARG A 80 -6.32 59.18 -36.14
CA ARG A 80 -6.44 60.48 -35.45
C ARG A 80 -5.09 61.00 -34.95
N LYS A 81 -4.22 60.13 -34.42
CA LYS A 81 -2.86 60.51 -34.02
C LYS A 81 -2.03 60.96 -35.23
N GLU A 82 -2.11 60.20 -36.31
CA GLU A 82 -1.44 60.54 -37.58
C GLU A 82 -1.99 61.84 -38.19
N TYR A 83 -3.30 62.04 -38.13
CA TYR A 83 -3.93 63.28 -38.59
C TYR A 83 -3.49 64.50 -37.78
N ARG A 84 -3.37 64.38 -36.45
CA ARG A 84 -2.77 65.45 -35.63
C ARG A 84 -1.35 65.76 -36.05
N ARG A 85 -0.53 64.73 -36.29
CA ARG A 85 0.85 64.89 -36.80
C ARG A 85 0.86 65.64 -38.15
N MET A 86 -0.05 65.31 -39.06
CA MET A 86 -0.18 66.00 -40.35
C MET A 86 -0.64 67.47 -40.20
N LEU A 87 -1.54 67.77 -39.27
CA LEU A 87 -1.94 69.14 -38.95
C LEU A 87 -0.79 69.96 -38.36
N GLU A 88 -0.08 69.38 -37.39
CA GLU A 88 1.12 69.98 -36.80
C GLU A 88 2.18 70.22 -37.87
N GLN A 89 2.40 69.26 -38.77
CA GLN A 89 3.32 69.41 -39.90
C GLN A 89 2.92 70.56 -40.82
N ARG A 90 1.62 70.76 -41.10
CA ARG A 90 1.14 71.87 -41.93
C ARG A 90 1.47 73.23 -41.30
N VAL A 91 1.24 73.39 -39.99
CA VAL A 91 1.56 74.63 -39.26
C VAL A 91 3.07 74.82 -39.15
N ALA A 92 3.80 73.77 -38.79
CA ALA A 92 5.26 73.76 -38.71
C ALA A 92 5.87 74.16 -40.07
N LEU A 93 5.33 73.68 -41.20
CA LEU A 93 5.81 74.03 -42.53
C LEU A 93 5.70 75.53 -42.81
N GLN A 94 4.61 76.19 -42.41
CA GLN A 94 4.47 77.65 -42.54
C GLN A 94 5.52 78.39 -41.70
N VAL A 95 5.75 77.93 -40.46
CA VAL A 95 6.77 78.49 -39.56
C VAL A 95 8.17 78.30 -40.15
N VAL A 96 8.48 77.11 -40.66
CA VAL A 96 9.76 76.80 -41.33
C VAL A 96 9.94 77.69 -42.56
N GLN A 97 8.94 77.77 -43.46
CA GLN A 97 9.01 78.63 -44.64
C GLN A 97 9.26 80.10 -44.27
N ARG A 98 8.55 80.62 -43.26
CA ARG A 98 8.76 82.00 -42.78
C ARG A 98 10.15 82.19 -42.18
N ASN A 99 10.61 81.25 -41.36
CA ASN A 99 11.92 81.32 -40.71
C ASN A 99 13.06 81.18 -41.71
N VAL A 100 12.96 80.30 -42.70
CA VAL A 100 13.93 80.17 -43.79
C VAL A 100 14.04 81.49 -44.56
N LYS A 101 12.92 82.13 -44.92
CA LYS A 101 12.93 83.45 -45.56
C LYS A 101 13.62 84.51 -44.70
N LYS A 102 13.30 84.58 -43.39
CA LYS A 102 13.96 85.50 -42.46
C LYS A 102 15.45 85.20 -42.30
N TYR A 103 15.82 83.92 -42.17
CA TYR A 103 17.20 83.50 -42.06
C TYR A 103 18.00 83.86 -43.31
N LEU A 104 17.44 83.67 -44.51
CA LEU A 104 18.08 84.10 -45.76
C LEU A 104 18.36 85.62 -45.80
N ALA A 105 17.49 86.43 -45.20
CA ALA A 105 17.70 87.87 -45.06
C ALA A 105 18.76 88.21 -43.99
N VAL A 106 18.77 87.48 -42.86
CA VAL A 106 19.59 87.81 -41.68
C VAL A 106 20.95 87.09 -41.67
N ARG A 107 21.14 86.00 -42.44
CA ARG A 107 22.36 85.17 -42.42
C ARG A 107 23.64 85.95 -42.74
N ASN A 108 23.51 87.01 -43.54
CA ASN A 108 24.62 87.85 -43.94
C ASN A 108 24.79 89.08 -43.03
N TRP A 109 23.84 89.35 -42.13
CA TRP A 109 23.86 90.49 -41.22
C TRP A 109 25.01 90.36 -40.21
N PRO A 110 25.90 91.37 -40.08
CA PRO A 110 27.07 91.29 -39.22
C PRO A 110 26.77 90.95 -37.75
N TRP A 111 25.72 91.55 -37.18
CA TRP A 111 25.29 91.28 -35.79
C TRP A 111 24.83 89.84 -35.56
N TRP A 112 24.16 89.23 -36.54
CA TRP A 112 23.77 87.82 -36.46
C TRP A 112 24.99 86.89 -36.50
N LYS A 113 25.95 87.15 -37.40
CA LYS A 113 27.22 86.41 -37.46
C LYS A 113 27.98 86.50 -36.14
N LEU A 114 28.05 87.70 -35.55
CA LEU A 114 28.67 87.91 -34.24
C LEU A 114 27.97 87.09 -33.15
N PHE A 115 26.64 87.17 -33.06
CA PHE A 115 25.84 86.39 -32.10
C PHE A 115 26.08 84.88 -32.25
N THR A 116 26.06 84.34 -33.47
CA THR A 116 26.28 82.90 -33.69
C THR A 116 27.69 82.42 -33.35
N LYS A 117 28.72 83.28 -33.45
CA LYS A 117 30.10 82.95 -33.05
C LYS A 117 30.29 83.05 -31.54
N ILE A 118 29.59 83.97 -30.87
CA ILE A 118 29.71 84.19 -29.42
C ILE A 118 28.84 83.21 -28.63
N LYS A 119 27.61 82.92 -29.08
CA LYS A 119 26.66 82.08 -28.34
C LYS A 119 27.22 80.71 -27.90
N PRO A 120 27.97 79.94 -28.71
CA PRO A 120 28.56 78.66 -28.29
C PRO A 120 29.71 78.82 -27.27
N LEU A 121 30.34 80.00 -27.22
CA LEU A 121 31.39 80.33 -26.26
C LEU A 121 30.80 80.68 -24.87
N LEU A 122 29.47 80.86 -24.79
CA LEU A 122 28.74 81.00 -23.53
C LEU A 122 28.46 79.59 -22.96
N SER A 123 29.43 79.03 -22.24
CA SER A 123 29.40 77.66 -21.69
C SER A 123 28.24 77.39 -20.71
N VAL A 124 27.76 78.45 -20.04
CA VAL A 124 26.84 78.35 -18.91
C VAL A 124 25.48 77.73 -19.28
N ALA A 125 24.91 78.09 -20.44
CA ALA A 125 23.57 77.63 -20.81
C ALA A 125 23.51 76.14 -21.20
N ARG A 126 24.58 75.61 -21.79
CA ARG A 126 24.65 74.18 -22.17
C ARG A 126 24.93 73.29 -20.96
N GLN A 127 25.78 73.78 -20.06
CA GLN A 127 26.12 73.06 -18.82
C GLN A 127 24.91 72.92 -17.90
N GLU A 128 24.01 73.90 -17.84
CA GLU A 128 22.80 73.82 -17.00
C GLU A 128 21.79 72.77 -17.51
N GLU A 129 21.60 72.64 -18.83
CA GLU A 129 20.72 71.61 -19.40
C GLU A 129 21.32 70.20 -19.23
N GLU A 130 22.63 70.03 -19.42
CA GLU A 130 23.31 68.75 -19.21
C GLU A 130 23.31 68.35 -17.72
N LEU A 131 23.49 69.31 -16.80
CA LEU A 131 23.43 69.07 -15.36
C LEU A 131 22.03 68.62 -14.92
N LYS A 132 20.97 69.29 -15.37
CA LYS A 132 19.58 68.90 -15.04
C LYS A 132 19.24 67.48 -15.49
N LYS A 133 19.67 67.09 -16.70
CA LYS A 133 19.48 65.71 -17.18
C LYS A 133 20.23 64.70 -16.32
N MET A 134 21.48 64.99 -15.98
CA MET A 134 22.25 64.10 -15.10
C MET A 134 21.64 64.00 -13.69
N GLU A 135 21.08 65.09 -13.16
CA GLU A 135 20.39 65.08 -11.86
C GLU A 135 19.13 64.21 -11.89
N GLU A 136 18.32 64.29 -12.95
CA GLU A 136 17.13 63.46 -13.14
C GLU A 136 17.49 61.97 -13.28
N GLU A 137 18.48 61.65 -14.11
CA GLU A 137 18.96 60.27 -14.29
C GLU A 137 19.55 59.70 -13.00
N PHE A 138 20.34 60.50 -12.28
CA PHE A 138 20.91 60.11 -11.00
C PHE A 138 19.83 59.85 -9.94
N ALA A 139 18.79 60.70 -9.88
CA ALA A 139 17.67 60.51 -8.98
C ALA A 139 16.92 59.21 -9.28
N GLN A 140 16.63 58.94 -10.55
CA GLN A 140 15.94 57.73 -10.98
C GLN A 140 16.75 56.45 -10.68
N LEU A 141 18.06 56.48 -10.96
CA LEU A 141 18.96 55.37 -10.66
C LEU A 141 19.04 55.10 -9.16
N LYS A 142 19.10 56.15 -8.34
CA LYS A 142 19.15 56.02 -6.88
C LYS A 142 17.86 55.44 -6.32
N GLU A 143 16.69 55.83 -6.85
CA GLU A 143 15.40 55.25 -6.45
C GLU A 143 15.31 53.77 -6.83
N ASN A 144 15.71 53.42 -8.05
CA ASN A 144 15.69 52.05 -8.53
C ASN A 144 16.64 51.16 -7.72
N LEU A 145 17.87 51.64 -7.43
CA LEU A 145 18.83 50.92 -6.60
C LEU A 145 18.25 50.62 -5.22
N ALA A 146 17.61 51.58 -4.57
CA ALA A 146 17.00 51.39 -3.26
C ALA A 146 15.86 50.35 -3.27
N LYS A 147 15.05 50.32 -4.33
CA LYS A 147 13.99 49.31 -4.50
C LYS A 147 14.56 47.91 -4.68
N GLU A 148 15.55 47.77 -5.56
CA GLU A 148 16.20 46.49 -5.85
C GLU A 148 16.96 45.96 -4.62
N GLU A 149 17.68 46.81 -3.88
CA GLU A 149 18.35 46.39 -2.64
C GLU A 149 17.38 45.87 -1.59
N LYS A 150 16.20 46.51 -1.46
CA LYS A 150 15.17 46.05 -0.52
C LYS A 150 14.59 44.70 -0.95
N LEU A 151 14.24 44.56 -2.23
CA LEU A 151 13.72 43.31 -2.77
C LEU A 151 14.73 42.17 -2.65
N ARG A 152 16.01 42.45 -2.91
CA ARG A 152 17.10 41.47 -2.78
C ARG A 152 17.22 40.95 -1.36
N LYS A 153 17.17 41.83 -0.35
CA LYS A 153 17.20 41.43 1.06
C LYS A 153 16.01 40.56 1.45
N GLU A 154 14.80 40.93 1.05
CA GLU A 154 13.59 40.15 1.32
C GLU A 154 13.66 38.74 0.69
N ILE A 155 14.20 38.64 -0.54
CA ILE A 155 14.39 37.35 -1.22
C ILE A 155 15.49 36.53 -0.54
N GLU A 156 16.62 37.13 -0.17
CA GLU A 156 17.72 36.46 0.54
C GLU A 156 17.24 35.88 1.89
N GLU A 157 16.45 36.64 2.66
CA GLU A 157 15.88 36.17 3.93
C GLU A 157 14.89 35.01 3.74
N ASN A 158 14.01 35.10 2.73
CA ASN A 158 13.08 34.02 2.43
C ASN A 158 13.80 32.76 1.95
N ASN A 159 14.84 32.90 1.13
CA ASN A 159 15.64 31.78 0.68
C ASN A 159 16.39 31.12 1.85
N ALA A 160 16.97 31.91 2.76
CA ALA A 160 17.61 31.40 3.97
C ALA A 160 16.63 30.60 4.85
N LYS A 161 15.39 31.08 5.02
CA LYS A 161 14.34 30.33 5.72
C LYS A 161 14.02 29.00 5.04
N LEU A 162 13.82 29.00 3.72
CA LEU A 162 13.54 27.78 2.96
C LEU A 162 14.68 26.76 3.02
N ILE A 163 15.93 27.21 3.00
CA ILE A 163 17.11 26.34 3.14
C ILE A 163 17.16 25.72 4.54
N LYS A 164 16.84 26.50 5.57
CA LYS A 164 16.74 26.01 6.94
C LYS A 164 15.63 24.96 7.07
N ASP A 165 14.42 25.28 6.63
CA ASP A 165 13.27 24.35 6.70
C ASP A 165 13.56 23.05 5.93
N LYS A 166 14.21 23.14 4.77
CA LYS A 166 14.67 21.97 4.01
C LYS A 166 15.66 21.13 4.81
N SER A 167 16.64 21.76 5.46
CA SER A 167 17.64 21.07 6.28
C SER A 167 17.00 20.39 7.49
N ASP A 168 16.05 21.06 8.15
CA ASP A 168 15.33 20.54 9.31
C ASP A 168 14.47 19.31 8.93
N ILE A 169 13.74 19.39 7.80
CA ILE A 169 12.97 18.25 7.26
C ILE A 169 13.91 17.09 6.89
N TYR A 170 15.07 17.39 6.31
CA TYR A 170 16.04 16.37 5.93
C TYR A 170 16.61 15.64 7.17
N LEU A 171 16.93 16.37 8.24
CA LEU A 171 17.36 15.77 9.50
C LEU A 171 16.27 14.91 10.15
N GLN A 172 15.01 15.37 10.12
CA GLN A 172 13.87 14.56 10.58
C GLN A 172 13.72 13.28 9.77
N LEU A 173 13.89 13.35 8.44
CA LEU A 173 13.84 12.18 7.57
C LEU A 173 14.95 11.18 7.89
N GLU A 174 16.17 11.63 8.15
CA GLU A 174 17.28 10.74 8.56
C GLU A 174 17.02 10.10 9.93
N ALA A 175 16.48 10.86 10.89
CA ALA A 175 16.11 10.34 12.19
C ALA A 175 15.01 9.26 12.09
N GLU A 176 13.96 9.50 11.30
CA GLU A 176 12.90 8.52 11.04
C GLU A 176 13.42 7.29 10.30
N ARG A 177 14.36 7.45 9.35
CA ARG A 177 15.02 6.31 8.70
C ARG A 177 15.80 5.45 9.70
N SER A 178 16.56 6.07 10.61
CA SER A 178 17.28 5.34 11.66
C SER A 178 16.30 4.62 12.59
N ASN A 179 15.22 5.28 13.00
CA ASN A 179 14.19 4.67 13.83
C ASN A 179 13.50 3.49 13.13
N THR A 180 13.22 3.62 11.83
CA THR A 180 12.67 2.54 11.01
C THR A 180 13.62 1.35 10.96
N ALA A 181 14.93 1.58 10.77
CA ALA A 181 15.92 0.51 10.78
C ALA A 181 15.98 -0.22 12.13
N ASP A 182 15.91 0.52 13.26
CA ASP A 182 15.84 -0.08 14.60
C ASP A 182 14.57 -0.93 14.79
N VAL A 183 13.44 -0.47 14.25
CA VAL A 183 12.17 -1.21 14.28
C VAL A 183 12.25 -2.47 13.40
N GLU A 184 12.85 -2.39 12.22
CA GLU A 184 13.07 -3.54 11.33
C GLU A 184 13.98 -4.59 11.98
N GLU A 185 15.04 -4.18 12.67
CA GLU A 185 15.90 -5.11 13.39
C GLU A 185 15.14 -5.80 14.53
N ARG A 186 14.36 -5.05 15.31
CA ARG A 186 13.50 -5.61 16.37
C ARG A 186 12.47 -6.58 15.80
N LEU A 187 11.84 -6.22 14.68
CA LEU A 187 10.86 -7.08 14.00
C LEU A 187 11.53 -8.39 13.56
N THR A 188 12.72 -8.32 12.95
CA THR A 188 13.48 -9.49 12.51
C THR A 188 13.82 -10.41 13.69
N ARG A 189 14.24 -9.83 14.83
CA ARG A 189 14.49 -10.60 16.07
C ARG A 189 13.22 -11.26 16.59
N LEU A 190 12.09 -10.56 16.60
CA LEU A 190 10.79 -11.11 17.05
C LEU A 190 10.29 -12.22 16.12
N VAL A 191 10.48 -12.08 14.80
CA VAL A 191 10.14 -13.13 13.83
C VAL A 191 10.98 -14.38 14.07
N ALA A 192 12.28 -14.24 14.32
CA ALA A 192 13.15 -15.37 14.66
C ALA A 192 12.74 -16.04 15.98
N GLN A 193 12.44 -15.26 17.02
CA GLN A 193 11.94 -15.77 18.30
C GLN A 193 10.59 -16.49 18.15
N LYS A 194 9.69 -15.95 17.34
CA LYS A 194 8.40 -16.58 17.05
C LYS A 194 8.61 -17.94 16.38
N ALA A 195 9.48 -18.03 15.38
CA ALA A 195 9.78 -19.29 14.70
C ALA A 195 10.37 -20.35 15.66
N ASP A 196 11.26 -19.94 16.57
CA ASP A 196 11.82 -20.83 17.59
C ASP A 196 10.73 -21.33 18.57
N LEU A 197 9.85 -20.43 19.03
CA LEU A 197 8.72 -20.80 19.89
C LEU A 197 7.70 -21.71 19.19
N GLU A 198 7.41 -21.48 17.90
CA GLU A 198 6.55 -22.36 17.10
C GLU A 198 7.16 -23.75 16.96
N GLN A 199 8.48 -23.85 16.78
CA GLN A 199 9.17 -25.15 16.75
C GLN A 199 9.13 -25.84 18.12
N GLN A 200 9.41 -25.12 19.22
CA GLN A 200 9.32 -25.68 20.56
C GLN A 200 7.91 -26.16 20.90
N LEU A 201 6.88 -25.43 20.47
CA LEU A 201 5.48 -25.81 20.67
C LEU A 201 5.18 -27.11 19.92
N LYS A 202 5.61 -27.21 18.66
CA LYS A 202 5.44 -28.43 17.85
C LYS A 202 6.14 -29.63 18.48
N ASP A 203 7.40 -29.48 18.93
CA ASP A 203 8.14 -30.56 19.58
C ASP A 203 7.44 -31.02 20.89
N MET A 204 6.84 -30.08 21.64
CA MET A 204 6.09 -30.38 22.85
C MET A 204 4.75 -31.06 22.56
N GLU A 205 4.06 -30.67 21.48
CA GLU A 205 2.85 -31.35 21.01
C GLU A 205 3.13 -32.79 20.56
N GLU A 206 4.22 -33.01 19.82
CA GLU A 206 4.65 -34.35 19.42
C GLU A 206 4.96 -35.23 20.64
N ARG A 207 5.73 -34.71 21.62
CA ARG A 207 6.00 -35.43 22.87
C ARG A 207 4.74 -35.71 23.68
N PHE A 208 3.81 -34.75 23.72
CA PHE A 208 2.54 -34.93 24.41
C PHE A 208 1.73 -36.06 23.78
N HIS A 209 1.67 -36.12 22.44
CA HIS A 209 1.01 -37.21 21.74
C HIS A 209 1.68 -38.57 21.97
N GLU A 210 3.02 -38.62 21.97
CA GLU A 210 3.75 -39.85 22.31
C GLU A 210 3.41 -40.33 23.73
N GLU A 211 3.40 -39.43 24.73
CA GLU A 211 3.04 -39.79 26.10
C GLU A 211 1.55 -40.14 26.27
N GLU A 212 0.67 -39.56 25.47
CA GLU A 212 -0.74 -39.92 25.44
C GLU A 212 -0.93 -41.35 24.88
N GLU A 213 -0.21 -41.70 23.81
CA GLU A 213 -0.19 -43.05 23.25
C GLU A 213 0.39 -44.06 24.24
N THR A 214 1.54 -43.77 24.86
CA THR A 214 2.14 -44.66 25.89
C THR A 214 1.19 -44.80 27.09
N GLY A 215 0.54 -43.72 27.51
CA GLY A 215 -0.47 -43.72 28.57
C GLY A 215 -1.65 -44.63 28.22
N GLN A 216 -2.15 -44.56 27.00
CA GLN A 216 -3.23 -45.41 26.50
C GLN A 216 -2.80 -46.88 26.43
N GLU A 217 -1.59 -47.16 25.95
CA GLU A 217 -1.01 -48.51 25.95
C GLU A 217 -0.87 -49.08 27.36
N LEU A 218 -0.35 -48.29 28.30
CA LEU A 218 -0.20 -48.69 29.70
C LEU A 218 -1.57 -48.95 30.33
N GLN A 219 -2.57 -48.11 30.05
CA GLN A 219 -3.94 -48.32 30.51
C GLN A 219 -4.52 -49.64 29.96
N ASN A 220 -4.27 -49.95 28.69
CA ASN A 220 -4.70 -51.21 28.08
C ASN A 220 -3.97 -52.42 28.68
N LYS A 221 -2.66 -52.34 28.91
CA LYS A 221 -1.87 -53.38 29.60
C LYS A 221 -2.37 -53.57 31.03
N ARG A 222 -2.68 -52.48 31.75
CA ARG A 222 -3.24 -52.52 33.11
C ARG A 222 -4.57 -53.28 33.14
N LYS A 223 -5.48 -52.99 32.22
CA LYS A 223 -6.77 -53.71 32.11
C LYS A 223 -6.59 -55.21 31.86
N LYS A 224 -5.62 -55.59 31.02
CA LYS A 224 -5.29 -57.01 30.79
C LYS A 224 -4.75 -57.68 32.06
N LEU A 225 -3.79 -57.05 32.72
CA LEU A 225 -3.23 -57.57 33.97
C LEU A 225 -4.28 -57.64 35.09
N GLU A 226 -5.17 -56.65 35.21
CA GLU A 226 -6.31 -56.69 36.12
C GLU A 226 -7.22 -57.88 35.83
N HIS A 227 -7.53 -58.13 34.55
CA HIS A 227 -8.30 -59.30 34.13
C HIS A 227 -7.61 -60.62 34.47
N ASP A 228 -6.32 -60.75 34.19
CA ASP A 228 -5.52 -61.94 34.50
C ASP A 228 -5.43 -62.19 36.02
N ILE A 229 -5.25 -61.13 36.80
CA ILE A 229 -5.25 -61.20 38.27
C ILE A 229 -6.58 -61.71 38.78
N ASP A 230 -7.70 -61.21 38.27
CA ASP A 230 -9.02 -61.64 38.69
C ASP A 230 -9.31 -63.09 38.25
N GLY A 231 -8.82 -63.50 37.09
CA GLY A 231 -8.81 -64.90 36.66
C GLY A 231 -8.04 -65.80 37.62
N LEU A 232 -6.79 -65.45 37.93
CA LEU A 232 -5.95 -66.22 38.86
C LEU A 232 -6.52 -66.27 40.27
N LYS A 233 -7.14 -65.19 40.77
CA LYS A 233 -7.84 -65.20 42.07
C LYS A 233 -8.97 -66.22 42.07
N LYS A 234 -9.76 -66.27 40.99
CA LYS A 234 -10.83 -67.24 40.83
C LYS A 234 -10.29 -68.67 40.83
N ASP A 235 -9.22 -68.93 40.08
CA ASP A 235 -8.57 -70.24 40.06
C ASP A 235 -8.04 -70.64 41.44
N ILE A 236 -7.45 -69.71 42.20
CA ILE A 236 -7.02 -69.94 43.58
C ILE A 236 -8.20 -70.30 44.47
N ASP A 237 -9.31 -69.59 44.37
CA ASP A 237 -10.51 -69.86 45.17
C ASP A 237 -11.13 -71.23 44.80
N ASP A 238 -11.15 -71.58 43.52
CA ASP A 238 -11.59 -72.89 43.04
C ASP A 238 -10.67 -74.02 43.54
N MET A 239 -9.35 -73.82 43.49
CA MET A 239 -8.36 -74.76 44.05
C MET A 239 -8.49 -74.89 45.56
N ARG A 240 -8.73 -73.80 46.30
CA ARG A 240 -8.99 -73.84 47.75
C ARG A 240 -10.25 -74.64 48.07
N LEU A 241 -11.31 -74.45 47.29
CA LEU A 241 -12.55 -75.22 47.41
C LEU A 241 -12.31 -76.71 47.15
N SER A 242 -11.53 -77.04 46.11
CA SER A 242 -11.14 -78.42 45.81
C SER A 242 -10.27 -79.04 46.91
N LEU A 243 -9.32 -78.26 47.45
CA LEU A 243 -8.47 -78.69 48.57
C LEU A 243 -9.32 -78.97 49.81
N GLN A 244 -10.23 -78.06 50.17
CA GLN A 244 -11.13 -78.23 51.31
C GLN A 244 -12.03 -79.46 51.14
N LYS A 245 -12.53 -79.73 49.92
CA LYS A 245 -13.27 -80.97 49.62
C LYS A 245 -12.39 -82.19 49.85
N SER A 246 -11.18 -82.21 49.31
CA SER A 246 -10.23 -83.33 49.48
C SER A 246 -9.83 -83.54 50.94
N GLU A 247 -9.64 -82.48 51.73
CA GLU A 247 -9.36 -82.56 53.16
C GLU A 247 -10.55 -83.14 53.94
N ASN A 248 -11.77 -82.74 53.60
CA ASN A 248 -12.97 -83.31 54.20
C ASN A 248 -13.13 -84.79 53.83
N GLU A 249 -12.87 -85.17 52.58
CA GLU A 249 -12.83 -86.57 52.16
C GLU A 249 -11.75 -87.36 52.91
N CYS A 250 -10.58 -86.78 53.13
CA CYS A 250 -9.52 -87.38 53.93
C CYS A 250 -9.99 -87.63 55.37
N LYS A 251 -10.58 -86.63 56.03
CA LYS A 251 -11.16 -86.77 57.39
C LYS A 251 -12.26 -87.82 57.44
N ILE A 252 -13.13 -87.89 56.43
CA ILE A 252 -14.17 -88.92 56.33
C ILE A 252 -13.53 -90.31 56.24
N ARG A 253 -12.50 -90.47 55.39
CA ARG A 253 -11.76 -91.73 55.27
C ARG A 253 -10.99 -92.08 56.55
N GLU A 254 -10.42 -91.11 57.22
CA GLU A 254 -9.70 -91.27 58.49
C GLU A 254 -10.65 -91.70 59.62
N ASN A 255 -11.83 -91.07 59.71
CA ASN A 255 -12.89 -91.53 60.60
C ASN A 255 -13.37 -92.95 60.24
N ARG A 256 -13.47 -93.28 58.95
CA ARG A 256 -13.81 -94.64 58.50
C ARG A 256 -12.74 -95.65 58.91
N ILE A 257 -11.47 -95.28 58.83
CA ILE A 257 -10.35 -96.12 59.28
C ILE A 257 -10.42 -96.33 60.79
N ASN A 258 -10.71 -95.29 61.58
CA ASN A 258 -10.88 -95.44 63.04
C ASN A 258 -12.04 -96.37 63.39
N ILE A 259 -13.18 -96.24 62.71
CA ILE A 259 -14.32 -97.16 62.90
C ILE A 259 -13.91 -98.60 62.53
N LEU A 260 -13.20 -98.79 61.42
CA LEU A 260 -12.70 -100.11 61.02
C LEU A 260 -11.64 -100.66 62.00
N GLN A 261 -10.84 -99.80 62.64
CA GLN A 261 -9.92 -100.20 63.71
C GLN A 261 -10.66 -100.62 64.97
N ASP A 262 -11.73 -99.92 65.35
CA ASP A 262 -12.61 -100.31 66.48
C ASP A 262 -13.36 -101.62 66.17
N GLU A 263 -13.82 -101.82 64.94
CA GLU A 263 -14.41 -103.08 64.47
C GLU A 263 -13.38 -104.22 64.46
N MET A 264 -12.13 -103.96 64.06
CA MET A 264 -11.04 -104.94 64.17
C MET A 264 -10.78 -105.32 65.62
N ALA A 265 -10.75 -104.36 66.55
CA ALA A 265 -10.59 -104.63 67.98
C ALA A 265 -11.74 -105.48 68.55
N GLN A 266 -12.98 -105.23 68.12
CA GLN A 266 -14.13 -106.07 68.47
C GLN A 266 -14.03 -107.48 67.86
N GLN A 267 -13.53 -107.60 66.63
CA GLN A 267 -13.28 -108.91 66.01
C GLN A 267 -12.16 -109.67 66.70
N ASP A 268 -11.11 -109.00 67.19
CA ASP A 268 -10.05 -109.61 67.99
C ASP A 268 -10.56 -110.07 69.37
N GLU A 269 -11.47 -109.33 69.99
CA GLU A 269 -12.14 -109.74 71.23
C GLU A 269 -13.08 -110.94 71.01
N SER A 270 -13.77 -110.97 69.87
CA SER A 270 -14.59 -112.11 69.42
C SER A 270 -13.74 -113.35 69.15
N LEU A 271 -12.59 -113.20 68.48
CA LEU A 271 -11.60 -114.25 68.26
C LEU A 271 -11.03 -114.80 69.57
N ALA A 272 -10.77 -113.95 70.57
CA ALA A 272 -10.34 -114.37 71.90
C ALA A 272 -11.41 -115.18 72.65
N LYS A 273 -12.71 -114.87 72.47
CA LYS A 273 -13.84 -115.65 73.01
C LYS A 273 -13.97 -117.00 72.31
N LEU A 274 -13.89 -117.03 70.98
CA LEU A 274 -13.90 -118.26 70.17
C LEU A 274 -12.71 -119.19 70.46
N THR A 275 -11.54 -118.63 70.75
CA THR A 275 -10.34 -119.42 71.09
C THR A 275 -10.45 -120.08 72.47
N ARG A 276 -11.18 -119.48 73.42
CA ARG A 276 -11.50 -120.09 74.72
C ARG A 276 -12.59 -121.16 74.62
N GLU A 277 -13.51 -121.02 73.67
CA GLU A 277 -14.59 -121.98 73.43
C GLU A 277 -14.11 -123.22 72.67
N LYS A 278 -13.16 -123.06 71.74
CA LYS A 278 -12.48 -124.14 71.01
C LYS A 278 -11.77 -125.14 71.94
N LYS A 279 -11.12 -124.64 72.99
CA LYS A 279 -10.37 -125.48 73.96
C LYS A 279 -11.27 -126.33 74.86
N ARG A 280 -12.54 -125.93 75.05
CA ARG A 280 -13.55 -126.68 75.82
C ARG A 280 -14.24 -127.77 74.97
N LEU A 281 -14.29 -127.58 73.65
CA LEU A 281 -14.95 -128.50 72.72
C LEU A 281 -14.02 -129.62 72.21
N GLU A 282 -12.70 -129.43 72.25
CA GLU A 282 -11.72 -130.49 71.90
C GLU A 282 -11.67 -131.66 72.91
N GLU A 283 -12.10 -131.49 74.17
CA GLU A 283 -12.14 -132.57 75.17
C GLU A 283 -13.45 -133.39 75.17
N GLN A 284 -14.53 -132.88 74.54
CA GLN A 284 -15.80 -133.62 74.39
C GLN A 284 -15.92 -134.39 73.06
N ASN A 285 -15.05 -134.10 72.08
CA ASN A 285 -15.14 -134.60 70.70
C ASN A 285 -14.41 -135.94 70.43
N THR A 286 -13.89 -136.62 71.46
CA THR A 286 -13.38 -138.01 71.35
C THR A 286 -14.36 -139.06 71.88
N LYS A 287 -15.48 -138.63 72.48
CA LYS A 287 -16.49 -139.53 73.08
C LYS A 287 -17.78 -139.70 72.26
N ILE A 288 -18.00 -138.89 71.22
CA ILE A 288 -19.26 -138.86 70.43
C ILE A 288 -19.02 -139.22 68.94
N THR A 289 -17.76 -139.41 68.54
CA THR A 289 -17.34 -139.73 67.17
C THR A 289 -17.68 -141.15 66.72
N GLU A 290 -18.17 -142.02 67.61
CA GLU A 290 -18.63 -143.37 67.26
C GLU A 290 -20.14 -143.50 67.01
N GLN A 291 -20.95 -142.42 67.09
CA GLN A 291 -22.42 -142.56 67.03
C GLN A 291 -23.21 -141.64 66.10
N LEU A 292 -22.61 -140.84 65.20
CA LEU A 292 -23.45 -140.07 64.25
C LEU A 292 -22.87 -139.95 62.85
N GLN A 293 -22.49 -141.11 62.31
CA GLN A 293 -22.32 -141.41 60.89
C GLN A 293 -23.67 -141.66 60.19
N ALA A 294 -24.77 -141.00 60.58
CA ALA A 294 -26.10 -141.41 60.09
C ALA A 294 -27.20 -140.33 60.06
N GLU A 295 -26.89 -139.06 59.81
CA GLU A 295 -27.86 -138.08 59.28
C GLU A 295 -27.07 -136.90 58.69
N GLU A 296 -26.38 -137.12 57.57
CA GLU A 296 -26.90 -136.74 56.25
C GLU A 296 -27.07 -135.22 56.07
N ASP A 297 -26.04 -134.63 55.46
CA ASP A 297 -26.16 -133.98 54.16
C ASP A 297 -27.57 -133.56 53.72
N LYS A 298 -27.97 -132.34 54.07
CA LYS A 298 -28.94 -131.45 53.37
C LYS A 298 -29.10 -130.19 54.22
N VAL A 299 -28.66 -128.98 53.87
CA VAL A 299 -28.68 -128.33 52.57
C VAL A 299 -27.74 -127.12 52.61
N ASN A 300 -26.79 -127.14 51.71
CA ASN A 300 -25.74 -126.14 51.52
C ASN A 300 -26.04 -125.29 50.26
N HIS A 301 -27.25 -124.71 50.12
CA HIS A 301 -27.56 -123.88 48.94
C HIS A 301 -28.78 -122.95 49.05
N LEU A 302 -28.86 -122.08 50.06
CA LEU A 302 -29.73 -120.88 50.01
C LEU A 302 -29.04 -119.68 50.71
N ASN A 303 -27.73 -119.52 50.61
CA ASN A 303 -27.11 -118.67 49.58
C ASN A 303 -27.93 -117.43 49.13
N LYS A 304 -27.38 -116.26 49.47
CA LYS A 304 -26.94 -115.23 48.50
C LYS A 304 -27.92 -114.17 47.96
N LEU A 305 -29.20 -114.09 48.36
CA LEU A 305 -30.12 -113.08 47.78
C LEU A 305 -30.61 -111.95 48.70
N LYS A 306 -30.29 -111.92 50.00
CA LYS A 306 -30.85 -110.87 50.87
C LYS A 306 -30.02 -109.56 50.87
N THR A 307 -28.77 -109.62 50.41
CA THR A 307 -27.80 -108.51 50.45
C THR A 307 -27.97 -107.45 49.34
N LYS A 308 -29.08 -107.44 48.59
CA LYS A 308 -29.27 -106.53 47.43
C LYS A 308 -30.41 -105.52 47.56
N LEU A 309 -31.09 -105.42 48.70
CA LEU A 309 -32.27 -104.55 48.85
C LEU A 309 -32.15 -103.41 49.88
N GLU A 310 -31.04 -103.28 50.61
CA GLU A 310 -30.86 -102.19 51.59
C GLU A 310 -29.94 -101.05 51.09
N GLN A 311 -29.39 -101.15 49.87
CA GLN A 311 -28.48 -100.14 49.28
C GLN A 311 -29.15 -99.09 48.37
N THR A 312 -30.47 -99.12 48.16
CA THR A 312 -31.16 -98.18 47.24
C THR A 312 -31.94 -97.07 47.94
N LEU A 313 -31.94 -97.02 49.28
CA LEU A 313 -32.70 -96.03 50.06
C LEU A 313 -31.85 -94.82 50.47
N ASP A 314 -30.57 -95.01 50.83
CA ASP A 314 -29.70 -93.93 51.30
C ASP A 314 -29.12 -93.06 50.17
N GLU A 315 -29.15 -93.51 48.91
CA GLU A 315 -28.61 -92.76 47.75
C GLU A 315 -29.58 -91.69 47.20
N LEU A 316 -30.86 -91.70 47.60
CA LEU A 316 -31.85 -90.74 47.13
C LEU A 316 -32.02 -89.52 48.05
N GLU A 317 -31.80 -89.66 49.36
CA GLU A 317 -31.95 -88.56 50.32
C GLU A 317 -30.79 -87.54 50.24
N ASP A 318 -29.58 -87.99 49.90
CA ASP A 318 -28.39 -87.12 49.83
C ASP A 318 -28.30 -86.31 48.51
N SER A 319 -29.07 -86.70 47.49
CA SER A 319 -29.17 -85.95 46.21
C SER A 319 -30.08 -84.72 46.31
N LEU A 320 -31.08 -84.74 47.21
CA LEU A 320 -32.07 -83.68 47.36
C LEU A 320 -31.57 -82.49 48.19
N GLU A 321 -30.64 -82.71 49.13
CA GLU A 321 -30.04 -81.68 49.99
C GLU A 321 -28.94 -80.88 49.24
N ARG A 322 -28.20 -81.52 48.34
CA ARG A 322 -27.16 -80.88 47.49
C ARG A 322 -27.77 -79.95 46.44
N GLU A 323 -28.94 -80.29 45.91
CA GLU A 323 -29.65 -79.49 44.89
C GLU A 323 -30.26 -78.20 45.47
N LYS A 324 -30.70 -78.21 46.75
CA LYS A 324 -31.22 -77.01 47.44
C LYS A 324 -30.13 -75.97 47.73
N LYS A 325 -28.90 -76.40 48.04
CA LYS A 325 -27.77 -75.51 48.34
C LYS A 325 -27.16 -74.91 47.06
N ALA A 326 -27.05 -75.74 46.00
CA ALA A 326 -26.64 -75.27 44.67
C ALA A 326 -27.60 -74.21 44.10
N ARG A 327 -28.92 -74.35 44.33
CA ARG A 327 -29.92 -73.36 43.86
C ARG A 327 -29.82 -72.01 44.59
N THR A 328 -29.55 -71.98 45.90
CA THR A 328 -29.38 -70.72 46.65
C THR A 328 -28.10 -69.98 46.33
N ASP A 329 -27.01 -70.69 46.03
CA ASP A 329 -25.74 -70.07 45.62
C ASP A 329 -25.83 -69.56 44.16
N LEU A 330 -26.57 -70.27 43.30
CA LEU A 330 -26.88 -69.82 41.94
C LEU A 330 -27.72 -68.53 41.94
N ASP A 331 -28.71 -68.40 42.82
CA ASP A 331 -29.54 -67.18 42.92
C ASP A 331 -28.76 -65.97 43.47
N LYS A 332 -27.79 -66.16 44.37
CA LYS A 332 -26.90 -65.09 44.84
C LYS A 332 -25.90 -64.66 43.75
N SER A 333 -25.32 -65.62 43.05
CA SER A 333 -24.43 -65.37 41.91
C SER A 333 -25.16 -64.65 40.78
N LYS A 334 -26.39 -65.06 40.47
CA LYS A 334 -27.27 -64.41 39.48
C LYS A 334 -27.56 -62.96 39.85
N ARG A 335 -27.93 -62.66 41.11
CA ARG A 335 -28.16 -61.27 41.55
C ARG A 335 -26.90 -60.40 41.48
N LYS A 336 -25.74 -60.96 41.76
CA LYS A 336 -24.45 -60.23 41.66
C LYS A 336 -24.12 -59.92 40.20
N ILE A 337 -24.26 -60.91 39.32
CA ILE A 337 -24.05 -60.74 37.87
C ILE A 337 -25.10 -59.79 37.26
N GLU A 338 -26.35 -59.81 37.72
CA GLU A 338 -27.38 -58.85 37.30
C GLU A 338 -27.05 -57.42 37.76
N ALA A 339 -26.47 -57.24 38.95
CA ALA A 339 -26.00 -55.94 39.42
C ALA A 339 -24.76 -55.44 38.64
N ASP A 340 -23.79 -56.32 38.38
CA ASP A 340 -22.60 -56.00 37.59
C ASP A 340 -22.97 -55.71 36.12
N LEU A 341 -23.94 -56.44 35.56
CA LEU A 341 -24.49 -56.19 34.23
C LEU A 341 -25.20 -54.83 34.15
N LYS A 342 -25.96 -54.44 35.18
CA LYS A 342 -26.63 -53.14 35.22
C LYS A 342 -25.63 -51.98 35.33
N THR A 343 -24.54 -52.18 36.09
CA THR A 343 -23.47 -51.18 36.25
C THR A 343 -22.64 -51.03 34.97
N THR A 344 -22.35 -52.14 34.29
CA THR A 344 -21.65 -52.12 32.99
C THR A 344 -22.53 -51.57 31.87
N GLN A 345 -23.85 -51.79 31.90
CA GLN A 345 -24.79 -51.15 30.98
C GLN A 345 -24.86 -49.63 31.20
N ALA A 346 -24.88 -49.16 32.45
CA ALA A 346 -24.84 -47.72 32.76
C ALA A 346 -23.52 -47.07 32.27
N ASN A 347 -22.37 -47.69 32.55
CA ASN A 347 -21.08 -47.22 32.06
C ASN A 347 -21.00 -47.21 30.52
N LEU A 348 -21.64 -48.18 29.85
CA LEU A 348 -21.70 -48.22 28.39
C LEU A 348 -22.57 -47.09 27.82
N GLU A 349 -23.68 -46.74 28.47
CA GLU A 349 -24.50 -45.59 28.07
C GLU A 349 -23.77 -44.26 28.27
N ASP A 350 -23.05 -44.09 29.38
CA ASP A 350 -22.24 -42.89 29.63
C ASP A 350 -21.10 -42.75 28.61
N MET A 351 -20.40 -43.85 28.28
CA MET A 351 -19.38 -43.84 27.23
C MET A 351 -19.96 -43.58 25.85
N LYS A 352 -21.18 -44.02 25.55
CA LYS A 352 -21.88 -43.68 24.30
C LYS A 352 -22.24 -42.20 24.23
N ARG A 353 -22.67 -41.59 25.33
CA ARG A 353 -22.95 -40.14 25.40
C ARG A 353 -21.67 -39.32 25.23
N ALA A 354 -20.60 -39.68 25.93
CA ALA A 354 -19.30 -39.02 25.80
C ALA A 354 -18.75 -39.12 24.36
N LYS A 355 -18.93 -40.28 23.71
CA LYS A 355 -18.59 -40.45 22.30
C LYS A 355 -19.40 -39.53 21.38
N GLN A 356 -20.72 -39.42 21.60
CA GLN A 356 -21.58 -38.55 20.81
C GLN A 356 -21.21 -37.06 20.96
N GLU A 357 -20.91 -36.60 22.18
CA GLU A 357 -20.44 -35.23 22.42
C GLU A 357 -19.09 -34.95 21.74
N LEU A 358 -18.17 -35.91 21.76
CA LEU A 358 -16.89 -35.79 21.06
C LEU A 358 -17.07 -35.75 19.54
N GLU A 359 -17.95 -36.59 18.98
CA GLU A 359 -18.27 -36.57 17.54
C GLU A 359 -18.93 -35.26 17.10
N GLU A 360 -19.83 -34.69 17.91
CA GLU A 360 -20.40 -33.36 17.64
C GLU A 360 -19.37 -32.24 17.74
N ASN A 361 -18.49 -32.27 18.75
CA ASN A 361 -17.40 -31.30 18.87
C ASN A 361 -16.42 -31.38 17.69
N LEU A 362 -16.06 -32.60 17.26
CA LEU A 362 -15.22 -32.82 16.09
C LEU A 362 -15.87 -32.21 14.84
N LYS A 363 -17.16 -32.49 14.63
CA LYS A 363 -17.92 -31.96 13.49
C LYS A 363 -18.01 -30.43 13.51
N ARG A 364 -18.11 -29.83 14.70
CA ARG A 364 -18.08 -28.37 14.87
C ARG A 364 -16.71 -27.79 14.54
N LYS A 365 -15.64 -28.47 14.96
CA LYS A 365 -14.26 -28.08 14.65
C LYS A 365 -13.96 -28.22 13.16
N ASP A 366 -14.44 -29.26 12.49
CA ASP A 366 -14.32 -29.43 11.05
C ASP A 366 -15.03 -28.31 10.27
N GLN A 367 -16.20 -27.86 10.75
CA GLN A 367 -16.90 -26.71 10.16
C GLN A 367 -16.14 -25.39 10.38
N GLU A 368 -15.56 -25.17 11.57
CA GLU A 368 -14.70 -24.02 11.86
C GLU A 368 -13.46 -24.01 10.95
N ILE A 369 -12.81 -25.17 10.75
CA ILE A 369 -11.66 -25.35 9.84
C ILE A 369 -12.07 -25.03 8.40
N GLY A 370 -13.21 -25.55 7.94
CA GLY A 370 -13.72 -25.26 6.59
C GLY A 370 -14.02 -23.78 6.37
N GLN A 371 -14.59 -23.09 7.36
CA GLN A 371 -14.82 -21.64 7.29
C GLN A 371 -13.52 -20.83 7.27
N MET A 372 -12.53 -21.23 8.06
CA MET A 372 -11.21 -20.59 8.05
C MET A 372 -10.47 -20.83 6.74
N GLY A 373 -10.62 -22.03 6.14
CA GLY A 373 -10.11 -22.32 4.80
C GLY A 373 -10.72 -21.43 3.72
N GLY A 374 -12.04 -21.23 3.74
CA GLY A 374 -12.71 -20.32 2.81
C GLY A 374 -12.27 -18.85 2.96
N ARG A 375 -12.09 -18.38 4.20
CA ARG A 375 -11.53 -17.03 4.45
C ARG A 375 -10.11 -16.89 3.93
N LEU A 376 -9.28 -17.92 4.08
CA LEU A 376 -7.92 -17.93 3.56
C LEU A 376 -7.89 -17.83 2.03
N GLU A 377 -8.79 -18.55 1.34
CA GLU A 377 -8.93 -18.46 -0.12
C GLU A 377 -9.39 -17.08 -0.57
N ASP A 378 -10.36 -16.48 0.13
CA ASP A 378 -10.82 -15.12 -0.14
C ASP A 378 -9.69 -14.08 0.05
N GLU A 379 -8.93 -14.18 1.15
CA GLU A 379 -7.78 -13.33 1.41
C GLU A 379 -6.65 -13.51 0.38
N GLN A 380 -6.38 -14.75 -0.05
CA GLN A 380 -5.44 -15.04 -1.14
C GLN A 380 -5.91 -14.44 -2.48
N GLY A 381 -7.21 -14.47 -2.77
CA GLY A 381 -7.79 -13.82 -3.94
C GLY A 381 -7.62 -12.30 -3.91
N VAL A 382 -7.85 -11.68 -2.75
CA VAL A 382 -7.62 -10.24 -2.54
C VAL A 382 -6.14 -9.90 -2.71
N ALA A 383 -5.25 -10.68 -2.10
CA ALA A 383 -3.80 -10.50 -2.21
C ALA A 383 -3.32 -10.57 -3.67
N ALA A 384 -3.79 -11.56 -4.44
CA ALA A 384 -3.47 -11.69 -5.87
C ALA A 384 -3.98 -10.48 -6.68
N SER A 385 -5.17 -9.96 -6.38
CA SER A 385 -5.71 -8.78 -7.05
C SER A 385 -4.88 -7.51 -6.76
N LEU A 386 -4.43 -7.35 -5.52
CA LEU A 386 -3.59 -6.24 -5.08
C LEU A 386 -2.21 -6.33 -5.73
N GLN A 387 -1.64 -7.52 -5.83
CA GLN A 387 -0.36 -7.75 -6.53
C GLN A 387 -0.43 -7.38 -8.01
N LYS A 388 -1.55 -7.68 -8.68
CA LYS A 388 -1.80 -7.24 -10.06
C LYS A 388 -1.90 -5.72 -10.16
N LYS A 389 -2.60 -5.07 -9.22
CA LYS A 389 -2.72 -3.61 -9.13
C LYS A 389 -1.37 -2.92 -8.92
N ILE A 390 -0.52 -3.50 -8.09
CA ILE A 390 0.85 -3.02 -7.84
C ILE A 390 1.66 -3.06 -9.13
N LYS A 391 1.60 -4.17 -9.89
CA LYS A 391 2.28 -4.29 -11.19
C LYS A 391 1.80 -3.25 -12.21
N GLU A 392 0.49 -3.02 -12.31
CA GLU A 392 -0.09 -1.99 -13.19
C GLU A 392 0.40 -0.59 -12.80
N LEU A 393 0.42 -0.27 -11.51
CA LEU A 393 0.91 1.01 -11.01
C LEU A 393 2.41 1.19 -11.25
N GLN A 394 3.22 0.14 -11.07
CA GLN A 394 4.65 0.17 -11.37
C GLN A 394 4.93 0.42 -12.85
N SER A 395 4.19 -0.23 -13.75
CA SER A 395 4.29 0.02 -15.20
C SER A 395 3.95 1.47 -15.54
N LYS A 396 2.94 2.03 -14.88
CA LYS A 396 2.51 3.42 -15.11
C LYS A 396 3.50 4.44 -14.56
N VAL A 397 4.17 4.13 -13.45
CA VAL A 397 5.28 4.94 -12.94
C VAL A 397 6.44 4.94 -13.94
N GLN A 398 6.81 3.79 -14.51
CA GLN A 398 7.83 3.73 -15.55
C GLN A 398 7.49 4.56 -16.79
N GLU A 399 6.25 4.48 -17.30
CA GLU A 399 5.80 5.31 -18.44
C GLU A 399 5.91 6.81 -18.13
N LEU A 400 5.50 7.24 -16.92
CA LEU A 400 5.59 8.65 -16.51
C LEU A 400 7.05 9.11 -16.32
N GLU A 401 7.94 8.23 -15.84
CA GLU A 401 9.36 8.51 -15.74
C GLU A 401 10.01 8.69 -17.12
N GLU A 402 9.63 7.86 -18.10
CA GLU A 402 10.06 8.00 -19.49
C GLU A 402 9.52 9.31 -20.12
N GLU A 403 8.25 9.66 -19.91
CA GLU A 403 7.69 10.94 -20.36
C GLU A 403 8.45 12.13 -19.77
N ILE A 404 8.73 12.13 -18.46
CA ILE A 404 9.50 13.19 -17.80
C ILE A 404 10.90 13.32 -18.40
N GLU A 405 11.57 12.21 -18.70
CA GLU A 405 12.91 12.24 -19.30
C GLU A 405 12.86 12.78 -20.74
N THR A 406 11.86 12.40 -21.53
CA THR A 406 11.67 12.96 -22.89
C THR A 406 11.39 14.46 -22.86
N GLU A 407 10.60 14.94 -21.89
CA GLU A 407 10.28 16.35 -21.72
C GLU A 407 11.50 17.14 -21.24
N ARG A 408 12.34 16.57 -20.37
CA ARG A 408 13.63 17.15 -19.99
C ARG A 408 14.57 17.32 -21.17
N GLN A 409 14.66 16.32 -22.05
CA GLN A 409 15.49 16.40 -23.26
C GLN A 409 14.97 17.48 -24.23
N LEU A 410 13.65 17.53 -24.45
CA LEU A 410 13.00 18.57 -25.28
C LEU A 410 13.21 19.97 -24.72
N ARG A 411 13.08 20.14 -23.40
CA ARG A 411 13.35 21.41 -22.72
C ARG A 411 14.79 21.84 -22.92
N THR A 412 15.76 20.94 -22.70
CA THR A 412 17.19 21.23 -22.87
C THR A 412 17.50 21.65 -24.31
N LYS A 413 16.88 21.01 -25.30
CA LYS A 413 17.01 21.38 -26.72
C LYS A 413 16.42 22.76 -27.03
N THR A 414 15.27 23.06 -26.45
CA THR A 414 14.60 24.37 -26.59
C THR A 414 15.40 25.48 -25.92
N GLU A 415 15.98 25.22 -24.75
CA GLU A 415 16.84 26.16 -24.04
C GLU A 415 18.11 26.49 -24.84
N LYS A 416 18.73 25.47 -25.49
CA LYS A 416 19.84 25.69 -26.44
C LYS A 416 19.43 26.56 -27.62
N GLN A 417 18.32 26.25 -28.28
CA GLN A 417 17.81 27.07 -29.39
C GLN A 417 17.52 28.51 -28.97
N ARG A 418 17.00 28.72 -27.75
CA ARG A 418 16.79 30.07 -27.20
C ARG A 418 18.10 30.81 -26.98
N ALA A 419 19.13 30.13 -26.49
CA ALA A 419 20.46 30.72 -26.31
C ALA A 419 21.14 31.06 -27.64
N ASP A 420 21.00 30.22 -28.66
CA ASP A 420 21.51 30.47 -30.01
C ASP A 420 20.81 31.67 -30.65
N LEU A 421 19.47 31.75 -30.56
CA LEU A 421 18.71 32.91 -31.05
C LEU A 421 19.05 34.20 -30.29
N ALA A 422 19.31 34.13 -28.98
CA ALA A 422 19.74 35.28 -28.21
C ALA A 422 21.10 35.81 -28.69
N ARG A 423 22.06 34.91 -28.99
CA ARG A 423 23.34 35.28 -29.61
C ARG A 423 23.16 35.89 -30.99
N GLU A 424 22.30 35.35 -31.84
CA GLU A 424 22.03 35.92 -33.16
C GLU A 424 21.45 37.34 -33.06
N ILE A 425 20.60 37.61 -32.06
CA ILE A 425 20.08 38.94 -31.78
C ILE A 425 21.22 39.89 -31.36
N ASP A 426 22.10 39.46 -30.48
CA ASP A 426 23.26 40.26 -30.04
C ASP A 426 24.20 40.56 -31.22
N GLU A 427 24.53 39.56 -32.05
CA GLU A 427 25.33 39.77 -33.27
C GLU A 427 24.67 40.73 -34.27
N MET A 428 23.35 40.67 -34.42
CA MET A 428 22.62 41.60 -35.29
C MET A 428 22.58 43.02 -34.70
N ASN A 429 22.51 43.15 -33.38
CA ASN A 429 22.62 44.44 -32.70
C ASN A 429 24.01 45.05 -32.89
N ASP A 430 25.08 44.27 -32.72
CA ASP A 430 26.46 44.73 -32.96
C ASP A 430 26.64 45.20 -34.41
N ARG A 431 26.12 44.44 -35.39
CA ARG A 431 26.13 44.86 -36.81
C ARG A 431 25.33 46.13 -37.06
N LEU A 432 24.19 46.30 -36.40
CA LEU A 432 23.37 47.49 -36.51
C LEU A 432 24.11 48.71 -35.94
N GLU A 433 24.79 48.53 -34.82
CA GLU A 433 25.56 49.58 -34.14
C GLU A 433 26.78 49.98 -34.98
N GLU A 434 27.49 49.01 -35.56
CA GLU A 434 28.59 49.23 -36.49
C GLU A 434 28.13 49.96 -37.78
N ALA A 435 27.01 49.52 -38.37
CA ALA A 435 26.39 50.21 -39.51
C ALA A 435 25.92 51.63 -39.16
N GLY A 436 25.41 51.83 -37.94
CA GLY A 436 25.06 53.12 -37.39
C GLY A 436 26.27 54.05 -37.26
N GLY A 437 27.39 53.53 -36.75
CA GLY A 437 28.67 54.23 -36.66
C GLY A 437 29.25 54.59 -38.03
N ALA A 438 29.22 53.66 -38.99
CA ALA A 438 29.63 53.91 -40.38
C ALA A 438 28.76 54.98 -41.06
N THR A 439 27.45 54.97 -40.81
CA THR A 439 26.55 55.99 -41.35
C THR A 439 26.83 57.36 -40.73
N SER A 440 27.07 57.41 -39.41
CA SER A 440 27.41 58.65 -38.70
C SER A 440 28.70 59.27 -39.22
N THR A 441 29.76 58.46 -39.35
CA THR A 441 31.05 58.91 -39.91
C THR A 441 30.93 59.38 -41.37
N GLN A 442 30.12 58.71 -42.18
CA GLN A 442 29.83 59.13 -43.55
C GLN A 442 29.10 60.49 -43.60
N VAL A 443 28.14 60.72 -42.70
CA VAL A 443 27.43 62.00 -42.57
C VAL A 443 28.39 63.13 -42.16
N GLU A 444 29.33 62.87 -41.24
CA GLU A 444 30.36 63.85 -40.87
C GLU A 444 31.31 64.18 -42.03
N MET A 445 31.74 63.17 -42.79
CA MET A 445 32.56 63.37 -43.99
C MET A 445 31.83 64.20 -45.05
N ASN A 446 30.54 63.93 -45.29
CA ASN A 446 29.74 64.73 -46.21
C ASN A 446 29.60 66.18 -45.75
N LYS A 447 29.40 66.43 -44.44
CA LYS A 447 29.39 67.80 -43.89
C LYS A 447 30.73 68.52 -44.10
N LYS A 448 31.87 67.83 -43.94
CA LYS A 448 33.20 68.41 -44.23
C LYS A 448 33.34 68.76 -45.70
N ARG A 449 32.95 67.86 -46.61
CA ARG A 449 32.96 68.13 -48.07
C ARG A 449 32.06 69.30 -48.45
N GLU A 450 30.87 69.41 -47.87
CA GLU A 450 29.98 70.54 -48.08
C GLU A 450 30.59 71.86 -47.58
N ALA A 451 31.26 71.84 -46.43
CA ALA A 451 31.97 72.99 -45.90
C ALA A 451 33.15 73.42 -46.78
N GLU A 452 33.94 72.46 -47.28
CA GLU A 452 35.03 72.72 -48.23
C GLU A 452 34.50 73.27 -49.56
N LEU A 453 33.44 72.69 -50.12
CA LEU A 453 32.78 73.20 -51.33
C LEU A 453 32.26 74.63 -51.13
N ALA A 454 31.70 74.93 -49.96
CA ALA A 454 31.26 76.29 -49.64
C ALA A 454 32.43 77.28 -49.51
N SER A 455 33.59 76.83 -49.00
CA SER A 455 34.82 77.63 -48.96
C SER A 455 35.34 77.91 -50.37
N LEU A 456 35.52 76.86 -51.18
CA LEU A 456 36.02 76.97 -52.55
C LEU A 456 35.12 77.86 -53.42
N ARG A 457 33.80 77.82 -53.21
CA ARG A 457 32.86 78.73 -53.89
C ARG A 457 33.07 80.19 -53.48
N ARG A 458 33.35 80.46 -52.20
CA ARG A 458 33.71 81.82 -51.76
C ARG A 458 35.02 82.27 -52.36
N ASP A 459 36.04 81.42 -52.34
CA ASP A 459 37.35 81.75 -52.89
C ASP A 459 37.26 82.05 -54.39
N LEU A 460 36.40 81.31 -55.12
CA LEU A 460 36.11 81.56 -56.53
C LEU A 460 35.32 82.87 -56.76
N GLU A 461 34.35 83.19 -55.91
CA GLU A 461 33.65 84.49 -55.96
C GLU A 461 34.59 85.66 -55.66
N GLU A 462 35.48 85.53 -54.68
CA GLU A 462 36.50 86.55 -54.34
C GLU A 462 37.52 86.73 -55.47
N ALA A 463 37.99 85.63 -56.07
CA ALA A 463 38.88 85.68 -57.23
C ALA A 463 38.20 86.32 -58.46
N ASN A 464 36.93 86.02 -58.70
CA ASN A 464 36.14 86.65 -59.76
C ASN A 464 35.95 88.15 -59.52
N LEU A 465 35.63 88.57 -58.29
CA LEU A 465 35.53 89.98 -57.90
C LEU A 465 36.86 90.72 -58.08
N GLN A 466 37.98 90.11 -57.70
CA GLN A 466 39.32 90.65 -57.95
C GLN A 466 39.61 90.77 -59.45
N HIS A 467 39.30 89.73 -60.24
CA HIS A 467 39.46 89.78 -61.70
C HIS A 467 38.62 90.89 -62.32
N GLU A 468 37.36 91.03 -61.91
CA GLU A 468 36.45 92.07 -62.40
C GLU A 468 36.92 93.47 -62.01
N ALA A 469 37.41 93.66 -60.79
CA ALA A 469 38.03 94.90 -60.34
C ALA A 469 39.29 95.25 -61.15
N THR A 470 40.15 94.26 -61.41
CA THR A 470 41.37 94.43 -62.21
C THR A 470 41.03 94.78 -63.66
N ALA A 471 40.04 94.09 -64.24
CA ALA A 471 39.55 94.37 -65.60
C ALA A 471 38.91 95.76 -65.71
N ALA A 472 38.14 96.19 -64.71
CA ALA A 472 37.58 97.53 -64.65
C ALA A 472 38.69 98.60 -64.54
N GLN A 473 39.73 98.35 -63.74
CA GLN A 473 40.87 99.25 -63.60
C GLN A 473 41.68 99.36 -64.90
N LEU A 474 41.86 98.26 -65.63
CA LEU A 474 42.49 98.25 -66.97
C LEU A 474 41.65 98.99 -68.01
N ARG A 475 40.31 98.77 -68.02
CA ARG A 475 39.39 99.53 -68.88
C ARG A 475 39.45 101.02 -68.60
N LYS A 476 39.50 101.40 -67.32
CA LYS A 476 39.65 102.80 -66.90
C LYS A 476 40.97 103.39 -67.39
N LYS A 477 42.10 102.71 -67.16
CA LYS A 477 43.41 103.15 -67.69
C LYS A 477 43.41 103.30 -69.21
N HIS A 478 42.78 102.37 -69.92
CA HIS A 478 42.67 102.45 -71.38
C HIS A 478 41.81 103.64 -71.82
N GLN A 479 40.69 103.89 -71.15
CA GLN A 479 39.83 105.05 -71.41
C GLN A 479 40.57 106.36 -71.11
N ASP A 480 41.28 106.44 -70.00
CA ASP A 480 42.09 107.60 -69.61
C ASP A 480 43.18 107.86 -70.66
N ALA A 481 43.88 106.82 -71.14
CA ALA A 481 44.89 106.94 -72.21
C ALA A 481 44.29 107.32 -73.58
N VAL A 482 43.08 106.85 -73.90
CA VAL A 482 42.36 107.25 -75.14
C VAL A 482 41.92 108.70 -75.06
N ASN A 483 41.47 109.17 -73.89
CA ASN A 483 41.12 110.57 -73.68
C ASN A 483 42.36 111.47 -73.78
N GLU A 484 43.50 111.07 -73.20
CA GLU A 484 44.78 111.81 -73.33
C GLU A 484 45.27 111.90 -74.78
N MET A 485 45.06 110.85 -75.61
CA MET A 485 45.37 110.91 -77.05
C MET A 485 44.36 111.70 -77.88
N GLY A 486 43.15 111.96 -77.36
CA GLY A 486 42.15 112.81 -78.01
C GLY A 486 42.30 114.31 -77.69
N GLU A 487 43.10 114.65 -76.67
CA GLU A 487 43.43 116.03 -76.28
C GLU A 487 44.76 116.55 -76.89
N GLN A 488 45.47 115.71 -77.66
CA GLN A 488 46.58 116.09 -78.55
C GLN A 488 46.09 116.29 -79.98
#